data_AF-A0A445MXH1-F1
#
_entry.id   AF-A0A445MXH1-F1
#
_cell.length_a   1.000
_cell.length_b   1.000
_cell.length_c   1.000
_cell.angle_alpha   90.00
_cell.angle_beta   90.00
_cell.angle_gamma   90.00
#
_symmetry.space_group_name_H-M   'P 1'
#
loop_
_entity.id
_entity.type
_entity.pdbx_description
1 polymer ?
#
loop_
_entity_poly.entity_id
_entity_poly.type
_entity_poly.pdbx_seq_one_letter_code
_entity_poly.pdbx_strand_id
1 'polypeptide(L)'
;MWVSRGGPVDHPYVVYQYRPSRSSEMVKEFIGDYRGYVQTDGYGVYDFLKTKKGFIHAGCWIHAHRMFVAVIEARKSNEKTRNQKVGSGEITINYIRKLYAIEKYADDNEFSVEQRYVIRQEQALCWMPSKSGWRKEAFKPLPKACLARR
;
A
#
# COMPACT_ATOMS: atom_id res chain seq x y z
N MET A 1 -4.15 -19.93 2.34
CA MET A 1 -4.35 -19.65 0.90
C MET A 1 -3.63 -18.36 0.55
N TRP A 2 -2.86 -18.37 -0.52
CA TRP A 2 -2.19 -17.22 -1.10
C TRP A 2 -2.83 -16.88 -2.43
N VAL A 3 -2.89 -15.58 -2.74
CA VAL A 3 -3.42 -15.08 -4.01
C VAL A 3 -2.35 -14.20 -4.63
N SER A 4 -2.04 -14.44 -5.89
CA SER A 4 -1.09 -13.64 -6.64
C SER A 4 -1.68 -13.31 -8.00
N ARG A 5 -1.53 -12.06 -8.43
CA ARG A 5 -1.92 -11.60 -9.77
C ARG A 5 -0.66 -11.19 -10.51
N GLY A 6 -0.52 -11.65 -11.75
CA GLY A 6 0.62 -11.32 -12.60
C GLY A 6 0.28 -11.59 -14.06
N GLY A 7 1.33 -11.66 -14.89
CA GLY A 7 1.23 -11.89 -16.32
C GLY A 7 1.25 -10.61 -17.16
N PRO A 8 1.15 -10.77 -18.49
CA PRO A 8 1.03 -9.66 -19.43
C PRO A 8 -0.15 -8.74 -19.08
N VAL A 9 -0.03 -7.45 -19.44
CA VAL A 9 -1.05 -6.42 -19.12
C VAL A 9 -2.40 -6.75 -19.74
N ASP A 10 -2.37 -7.28 -20.96
CA ASP A 10 -3.51 -7.70 -21.77
C ASP A 10 -4.09 -9.07 -21.35
N HIS A 11 -3.28 -9.92 -20.71
CA HIS A 11 -3.68 -11.27 -20.29
C HIS A 11 -3.25 -11.55 -18.84
N PRO A 12 -3.85 -10.87 -17.85
CA PRO A 12 -3.52 -11.11 -16.46
C PRO A 12 -4.07 -12.47 -15.99
N TYR A 13 -3.30 -13.18 -15.18
CA TYR A 13 -3.75 -14.39 -14.50
C TYR A 13 -3.70 -14.23 -12.99
N VAL A 14 -4.59 -14.98 -12.31
CA VAL A 14 -4.68 -15.04 -10.86
C VAL A 14 -4.36 -16.45 -10.41
N VAL A 15 -3.34 -16.60 -9.57
CA VAL A 15 -2.93 -17.87 -9.00
C VAL A 15 -3.42 -17.95 -7.55
N TYR A 16 -4.18 -18.99 -7.26
CA TYR A 16 -4.56 -19.38 -5.90
C TYR A 16 -3.68 -20.54 -5.48
N GLN A 17 -2.86 -20.35 -4.44
CA GLN A 17 -1.99 -21.41 -3.93
C GLN A 17 -2.28 -21.67 -2.45
N TYR A 18 -2.71 -22.90 -2.15
CA TYR A 18 -2.78 -23.33 -0.76
C TYR A 18 -1.39 -23.73 -0.25
N ARG A 19 -1.07 -23.29 0.97
CA ARG A 19 0.07 -23.79 1.75
C ARG A 19 -0.40 -23.96 3.19
N PRO A 20 0.13 -24.95 3.93
CA PRO A 20 -0.17 -25.13 5.35
C PRO A 20 0.24 -23.94 6.22
N SER A 21 1.29 -23.20 5.84
CA SER A 21 1.79 -22.02 6.54
C SER A 21 1.62 -20.74 5.71
N ARG A 22 1.61 -19.59 6.40
CA ARG A 22 1.75 -18.25 5.80
C ARG A 22 3.20 -17.76 5.82
N SER A 23 4.17 -18.68 5.77
CA SER A 23 5.57 -18.37 5.94
C SER A 23 6.20 -17.76 4.68
N SER A 24 7.37 -17.12 4.83
CA SER A 24 8.02 -16.38 3.75
C SER A 24 8.53 -17.28 2.61
N GLU A 25 8.72 -18.57 2.87
CA GLU A 25 9.31 -19.55 1.97
C GLU A 25 8.48 -19.69 0.69
N MET A 26 7.14 -19.75 0.82
CA MET A 26 6.24 -19.77 -0.33
C MET A 26 6.51 -18.58 -1.26
N VAL A 27 6.57 -17.37 -0.71
CA VAL A 27 6.74 -16.16 -1.50
C VAL A 27 8.10 -16.14 -2.18
N LYS A 28 9.15 -16.61 -1.50
CA LYS A 28 10.50 -16.73 -2.08
C LYS A 28 10.52 -17.70 -3.27
N GLU A 29 9.89 -18.88 -3.12
CA GLU A 29 9.76 -19.87 -4.18
C GLU A 29 8.94 -19.33 -5.36
N PHE A 30 7.79 -18.70 -5.07
CA PHE A 30 6.88 -18.19 -6.09
C PHE A 30 7.47 -17.04 -6.91
N ILE A 31 8.17 -16.12 -6.25
CA ILE A 31 8.81 -14.97 -6.93
C ILE A 31 10.04 -15.43 -7.72
N GLY A 32 10.79 -16.43 -7.22
CA GLY A 32 11.98 -16.96 -7.89
C GLY A 32 12.94 -15.86 -8.34
N ASP A 33 13.24 -15.86 -9.64
CA ASP A 33 14.15 -14.92 -10.31
C ASP A 33 13.45 -13.74 -11.00
N TYR A 34 12.16 -13.51 -10.70
CA TYR A 34 11.44 -12.35 -11.20
C TYR A 34 12.23 -11.04 -10.96
N ARG A 35 12.06 -10.05 -11.83
CA ARG A 35 12.62 -8.71 -11.64
C ARG A 35 11.57 -7.68 -12.01
N GLY A 36 11.47 -6.61 -11.22
CA GLY A 36 10.46 -5.57 -11.41
C GLY A 36 9.70 -5.23 -10.14
N TYR A 37 8.44 -4.84 -10.29
CA TYR A 37 7.60 -4.36 -9.20
C TYR A 37 6.86 -5.49 -8.52
N VAL A 38 6.96 -5.56 -7.19
CA VAL A 38 6.18 -6.51 -6.39
C VAL A 38 5.32 -5.71 -5.42
N GLN A 39 4.00 -5.78 -5.58
CA GLN A 39 3.06 -5.15 -4.66
C GLN A 39 2.58 -6.14 -3.60
N THR A 40 2.67 -5.77 -2.32
CA THR A 40 2.19 -6.63 -1.21
C THR A 40 1.29 -5.87 -0.25
N ASP A 41 0.56 -6.62 0.58
CA ASP A 41 -0.38 -6.08 1.59
C ASP A 41 0.32 -5.43 2.80
N GLY A 42 1.65 -5.52 2.89
CA GLY A 42 2.44 -5.02 4.02
C GLY A 42 2.69 -6.04 5.14
N TYR A 43 2.36 -7.32 4.94
CA TYR A 43 2.68 -8.37 5.91
C TYR A 43 4.21 -8.55 6.06
N GLY A 44 4.68 -8.73 7.29
CA GLY A 44 6.13 -8.76 7.61
C GLY A 44 6.91 -9.88 6.91
N VAL A 45 6.25 -10.95 6.46
CA VAL A 45 6.89 -12.03 5.70
C VAL A 45 7.49 -11.58 4.36
N TYR A 46 7.09 -10.40 3.87
CA TYR A 46 7.62 -9.80 2.65
C TYR A 46 8.88 -8.95 2.88
N ASP A 47 9.33 -8.77 4.12
CA ASP A 47 10.45 -7.87 4.45
C ASP A 47 11.77 -8.24 3.74
N PHE A 48 11.94 -9.50 3.35
CA PHE A 48 13.09 -9.92 2.53
C PHE A 48 13.15 -9.22 1.16
N LEU A 49 12.02 -8.71 0.64
CA LEU A 49 11.99 -7.96 -0.61
C LEU A 49 12.71 -6.60 -0.49
N LYS A 50 12.90 -6.07 0.73
CA LYS A 50 13.61 -4.82 0.97
C LYS A 50 15.12 -4.95 0.73
N THR A 51 15.67 -6.15 0.87
CA THR A 51 17.11 -6.41 0.74
C THR A 51 17.48 -7.12 -0.56
N LYS A 52 16.51 -7.75 -1.24
CA LYS A 52 16.73 -8.46 -2.51
C LYS A 52 16.92 -7.47 -3.66
N LYS A 53 18.05 -7.57 -4.37
CA LYS A 53 18.35 -6.74 -5.56
C LYS A 53 17.46 -7.13 -6.74
N GLY A 54 17.12 -6.16 -7.60
CA GLY A 54 16.32 -6.39 -8.82
C GLY A 54 14.80 -6.27 -8.64
N PHE A 55 14.35 -5.92 -7.43
CA PHE A 55 12.94 -5.71 -7.12
C PHE A 55 12.67 -4.29 -6.65
N ILE A 56 11.49 -3.79 -6.96
CA ILE A 56 10.91 -2.60 -6.35
C ILE A 56 9.69 -3.04 -5.55
N HIS A 57 9.83 -3.03 -4.23
CA HIS A 57 8.74 -3.39 -3.32
C HIS A 57 7.75 -2.22 -3.17
N ALA A 58 6.51 -2.44 -3.59
CA ALA A 58 5.40 -1.51 -3.45
C ALA A 58 4.41 -1.97 -2.37
N GLY A 59 3.96 -1.05 -1.53
CA GLY A 59 2.86 -1.31 -0.59
C GLY A 59 1.51 -1.19 -1.28
N CYS A 60 0.53 -1.98 -0.86
CA CYS A 60 -0.85 -1.85 -1.31
C CYS A 60 -1.58 -0.72 -0.59
N TRP A 61 -2.03 0.29 -1.34
CA TRP A 61 -2.77 1.44 -0.80
C TRP A 61 -4.10 1.06 -0.15
N ILE A 62 -4.79 0.03 -0.65
CA ILE A 62 -6.04 -0.47 -0.04
C ILE A 62 -5.79 -1.02 1.36
N HIS A 63 -4.72 -1.80 1.53
CA HIS A 63 -4.34 -2.33 2.84
C HIS A 63 -3.92 -1.22 3.79
N ALA A 64 -3.10 -0.26 3.32
CA ALA A 64 -2.76 0.92 4.09
C ALA A 64 -4.00 1.71 4.54
N HIS A 65 -4.94 1.97 3.63
CA HIS A 65 -6.19 2.68 3.93
C HIS A 65 -6.99 1.99 5.04
N ARG A 66 -7.20 0.67 4.95
CA ARG A 66 -7.92 -0.11 5.97
C ARG A 66 -7.26 0.01 7.35
N MET A 67 -5.93 -0.04 7.39
CA MET A 67 -5.18 0.10 8.64
C MET A 67 -5.38 1.49 9.27
N PHE A 68 -5.32 2.56 8.47
CA PHE A 68 -5.55 3.91 8.99
C PHE A 68 -7.00 4.15 9.41
N VAL A 69 -7.99 3.56 8.72
CA VAL A 69 -9.40 3.58 9.17
C VAL A 69 -9.52 2.95 10.55
N ALA A 70 -8.94 1.76 10.75
CA ALA A 70 -8.98 1.08 12.06
C ALA A 70 -8.32 1.91 13.17
N VAL A 71 -7.24 2.63 12.87
CA VAL A 71 -6.59 3.55 13.83
C VAL A 71 -7.51 4.70 14.21
N ILE A 72 -8.23 5.28 13.24
CA ILE A 72 -9.18 6.37 13.48
C ILE A 72 -10.36 5.88 14.31
N GLU A 73 -10.89 4.70 13.99
CA GLU A 73 -11.99 4.08 14.74
C GLU A 73 -11.59 3.81 16.19
N ALA A 74 -10.41 3.20 16.41
CA ALA A 74 -9.87 2.94 17.74
C ALA A 74 -9.66 4.22 18.56
N ARG A 75 -9.24 5.31 17.90
CA ARG A 75 -9.08 6.63 18.52
C ARG A 75 -10.43 7.23 18.94
N LYS A 76 -11.45 7.09 18.10
CA LYS A 76 -12.81 7.59 18.36
C LYS A 76 -13.53 6.77 19.44
N SER A 77 -13.25 5.47 19.55
CA SER A 77 -13.86 4.61 20.57
C SER A 77 -13.24 4.78 21.97
N ASN A 78 -12.05 5.39 22.07
CA ASN A 78 -11.37 5.60 23.34
C ASN A 78 -11.68 6.99 23.91
N GLU A 79 -12.32 7.02 25.09
CA GLU A 79 -12.76 8.24 25.79
C GLU A 79 -11.67 9.30 25.94
N LYS A 80 -10.43 8.89 26.22
CA LYS A 80 -9.29 9.80 26.42
C LYS A 80 -8.80 10.44 25.12
N THR A 81 -9.02 9.77 23.99
CA THR A 81 -8.49 10.19 22.68
C THR A 81 -9.56 10.68 21.71
N ARG A 82 -10.85 10.47 21.99
CA ARG A 82 -11.94 10.75 21.04
C ARG A 82 -12.02 12.21 20.60
N ASN A 83 -11.69 13.13 21.51
CA ASN A 83 -11.77 14.58 21.28
C ASN A 83 -10.44 15.17 20.75
N GLN A 84 -9.43 14.34 20.49
CA GLN A 84 -8.18 14.83 19.91
C GLN A 84 -8.43 15.37 18.49
N LYS A 85 -7.70 16.43 18.12
CA LYS A 85 -7.74 17.02 16.77
C LYS A 85 -7.38 15.97 15.69
N VAL A 86 -7.67 16.29 14.43
CA VAL A 86 -7.35 15.48 13.24
C VAL A 86 -5.96 14.85 13.39
N GLY A 87 -5.90 13.51 13.35
CA GLY A 87 -4.68 12.76 13.53
C GLY A 87 -3.98 12.47 12.20
N SER A 88 -2.81 11.82 12.30
CA SER A 88 -2.05 11.34 11.15
C SER A 88 -2.84 10.35 10.27
N GLY A 89 -3.80 9.62 10.87
CA GLY A 89 -4.68 8.70 10.14
C GLY A 89 -5.59 9.41 9.13
N GLU A 90 -6.33 10.43 9.57
CA GLU A 90 -7.21 11.20 8.68
C GLU A 90 -6.44 11.90 7.57
N ILE A 91 -5.28 12.46 7.92
CA ILE A 91 -4.36 13.09 6.95
C ILE A 91 -3.96 12.06 5.90
N THR A 92 -3.54 10.86 6.31
CA THR A 92 -3.09 9.82 5.38
C THR A 92 -4.21 9.31 4.48
N ILE A 93 -5.42 9.13 5.01
CA ILE A 93 -6.59 8.76 4.19
C ILE A 93 -6.87 9.84 3.14
N ASN A 94 -6.78 11.12 3.49
CA ASN A 94 -6.96 12.21 2.52
C ASN A 94 -5.89 12.17 1.42
N TYR A 95 -4.65 11.80 1.75
CA TYR A 95 -3.62 11.57 0.73
C TYR A 95 -3.98 10.41 -0.21
N ILE A 96 -4.39 9.26 0.34
CA ILE A 96 -4.79 8.09 -0.48
C ILE A 96 -5.99 8.43 -1.37
N ARG A 97 -6.96 9.20 -0.87
CA ARG A 97 -8.12 9.66 -1.66
C ARG A 97 -7.72 10.49 -2.86
N LYS A 98 -6.77 11.41 -2.69
CA LYS A 98 -6.24 12.20 -3.80
C LYS A 98 -5.51 11.33 -4.83
N LEU A 99 -4.83 10.26 -4.43
CA LEU A 99 -4.23 9.31 -5.38
C LEU A 99 -5.30 8.63 -6.23
N TYR A 100 -6.37 8.15 -5.60
CA TYR A 100 -7.48 7.55 -6.34
C TYR A 100 -8.27 8.55 -7.18
N ALA A 101 -8.28 9.84 -6.83
CA ALA A 101 -8.85 10.87 -7.68
C ALA A 101 -8.06 11.02 -8.99
N ILE A 102 -6.72 10.91 -8.95
CA ILE A 102 -5.88 10.90 -10.16
C ILE A 102 -6.21 9.69 -11.04
N GLU A 103 -6.32 8.50 -10.45
CA GLU A 103 -6.68 7.28 -11.21
C GLU A 103 -8.07 7.40 -11.83
N LYS A 104 -9.05 7.88 -11.07
CA LYS A 104 -10.40 8.12 -11.58
C LYS A 104 -10.42 9.13 -12.72
N TYR A 105 -9.70 10.23 -12.59
CA TYR A 105 -9.56 11.22 -13.66
C TYR A 105 -8.94 10.59 -14.92
N ALA A 106 -7.94 9.73 -14.77
CA ALA A 106 -7.31 9.04 -15.88
C ALA A 106 -8.25 8.04 -16.57
N ASP A 107 -9.07 7.32 -15.77
CA ASP A 107 -10.08 6.39 -16.27
C ASP A 107 -11.18 7.15 -17.03
N ASP A 108 -11.71 8.22 -16.45
CA ASP A 108 -12.79 9.04 -17.03
C ASP A 108 -12.37 9.71 -18.37
N ASN A 109 -11.06 9.87 -18.62
CA ASN A 109 -10.51 10.43 -19.85
C ASN A 109 -9.80 9.39 -20.74
N GLU A 110 -9.92 8.09 -20.43
CA GLU A 110 -9.35 6.98 -21.20
C GLU A 110 -7.84 7.10 -21.48
N PHE A 111 -7.08 7.60 -20.49
CA PHE A 111 -5.64 7.83 -20.67
C PHE A 111 -4.85 6.54 -20.90
N SER A 112 -3.88 6.63 -21.82
CA SER A 112 -2.86 5.59 -22.06
C SER A 112 -1.98 5.37 -20.83
N VAL A 113 -1.19 4.29 -20.85
CA VAL A 113 -0.24 3.97 -19.77
C VAL A 113 0.78 5.10 -19.57
N GLU A 114 1.25 5.70 -20.67
CA GLU A 114 2.23 6.78 -20.69
C GLU A 114 1.61 8.08 -20.15
N GLN A 115 0.39 8.42 -20.57
CA GLN A 115 -0.34 9.59 -20.08
C GLN A 115 -0.62 9.45 -18.58
N ARG A 116 -1.07 8.27 -18.13
CA ARG A 116 -1.24 7.93 -16.71
C ARG A 116 0.06 8.14 -15.93
N TYR A 117 1.19 7.70 -16.48
CA TYR A 117 2.49 7.89 -15.84
C TYR A 117 2.80 9.37 -15.65
N VAL A 118 2.65 10.19 -16.69
CA VAL A 118 2.91 11.64 -16.65
C VAL A 118 2.06 12.31 -15.57
N ILE A 119 0.74 12.13 -15.57
CA ILE A 119 -0.12 12.79 -14.57
C ILE A 119 0.14 12.29 -13.15
N ARG A 120 0.54 11.04 -12.96
CA ARG A 120 0.97 10.53 -11.65
C ARG A 120 2.23 11.25 -11.18
N GLN A 121 3.20 11.47 -12.06
CA GLN A 121 4.41 12.23 -11.70
C GLN A 121 4.07 13.69 -11.40
N GLU A 122 3.30 14.35 -12.26
CA GLU A 122 2.98 15.78 -12.11
C GLU A 122 2.11 16.04 -10.88
N GLN A 123 1.01 15.31 -10.76
CA GLN A 123 0.05 15.55 -9.70
C GLN A 123 0.52 14.89 -8.42
N ALA A 124 0.80 13.58 -8.41
CA ALA A 124 1.06 12.89 -7.14
C ALA A 124 2.33 13.39 -6.44
N LEU A 125 3.39 13.77 -7.18
CA LEU A 125 4.61 14.31 -6.56
C LEU A 125 4.47 15.75 -6.10
N CYS A 126 3.54 16.56 -6.65
CA CYS A 126 3.44 17.96 -6.26
C CYS A 126 2.90 18.15 -4.83
N TRP A 127 2.21 17.15 -4.27
CA TRP A 127 1.73 17.14 -2.88
C TRP A 127 2.25 15.97 -2.04
N MET A 128 2.97 15.00 -2.61
CA MET A 128 3.82 14.09 -1.83
C MET A 128 5.22 14.70 -1.73
N PRO A 129 5.59 15.32 -0.59
CA PRO A 129 6.89 15.95 -0.46
C PRO A 129 7.99 14.95 -0.81
N SER A 130 8.87 15.36 -1.71
CA SER A 130 9.95 14.54 -2.27
C SER A 130 10.93 13.99 -1.23
N LYS A 131 10.87 14.44 0.04
CA LYS A 131 11.76 13.97 1.11
C LYS A 131 11.05 13.96 2.46
N SER A 132 10.74 12.77 2.97
CA SER A 132 10.56 12.44 4.42
C SER A 132 9.48 13.14 5.26
N GLY A 133 8.94 14.30 4.87
CA GLY A 133 8.05 15.12 5.70
C GLY A 133 6.72 14.43 6.02
N TRP A 134 6.00 13.98 5.00
CA TRP A 134 4.73 13.27 5.21
C TRP A 134 4.94 11.97 5.98
N ARG A 135 6.07 11.26 5.82
CA ARG A 135 6.37 10.05 6.61
C ARG A 135 6.54 10.36 8.09
N LYS A 136 7.21 11.45 8.46
CA LYS A 136 7.41 11.83 9.88
C LYS A 136 6.09 12.19 10.56
N GLU A 137 5.16 12.80 9.83
CA GLU A 137 3.84 13.18 10.36
C GLU A 137 2.82 12.02 10.29
N ALA A 138 2.84 11.22 9.23
CA ALA A 138 1.95 10.07 9.03
C ALA A 138 2.33 8.86 9.89
N PHE A 139 3.63 8.63 10.13
CA PHE A 139 4.18 7.49 10.87
C PHE A 139 4.77 7.89 12.24
N LYS A 140 4.03 8.67 13.04
CA LYS A 140 4.22 8.50 14.50
C LYS A 140 3.90 7.04 14.83
N PRO A 141 4.73 6.35 15.64
CA PRO A 141 4.59 4.91 15.83
C PRO A 141 3.16 4.58 16.25
N LEU A 142 2.48 3.83 15.38
CA LEU A 142 1.11 3.40 15.64
C LEU A 142 1.12 2.53 16.91
N PRO A 143 0.10 2.63 17.78
CA PRO A 143 0.00 1.75 18.93
C PRO A 143 0.11 0.29 18.49
N LYS A 144 0.95 -0.51 19.18
CA LYS A 144 1.23 -1.92 18.82
C LYS A 144 -0.04 -2.77 18.60
N ALA A 145 -1.14 -2.41 19.26
CA ALA A 145 -2.46 -3.03 19.10
C ALA A 145 -3.03 -2.98 17.67
N CYS A 146 -2.57 -2.04 16.83
CA CYS A 146 -3.01 -1.91 15.44
C CYS A 146 -2.19 -2.77 14.46
N LEU A 147 -0.97 -3.18 14.82
CA LEU A 147 -0.07 -3.96 13.94
C LEU A 147 -0.34 -5.48 14.02
N ALA A 148 -1.24 -5.93 14.89
CA ALA A 148 -1.39 -7.34 15.27
C ALA A 148 -2.72 -7.99 14.83
N ARG A 149 -3.46 -7.44 13.87
CA ARG A 149 -4.65 -8.11 13.30
C ARG A 149 -4.40 -8.64 11.89
N ARG A 150 -3.77 -9.83 11.84
CA ARG A 150 -4.04 -11.00 10.96
C ARG A 150 -2.81 -11.76 10.47
#